data_AF-A0A7H0JZ53-F1
#
_entry.id   AF-A0A7H0JZ53-F1
#
_cell.length_a   1.000
_cell.length_b   1.000
_cell.length_c   1.000
_cell.angle_alpha   90.00
_cell.angle_beta   90.00
_cell.angle_gamma   90.00
#
_symmetry.space_group_name_H-M   'P 1'
#
loop_
_entity.id
_entity.type
_entity.pdbx_description
1 polymer ?
#
loop_
_entity_poly.entity_id
_entity_poly.type
_entity_poly.pdbx_seq_one_letter_code
_entity_poly.pdbx_strand_id
1 'polypeptide(L)'
;MKIHTWLTSGLAARDNSDNASDYLVWFPASLDTLSVAPLVGESESVPFYLTPKTSALRETSEGIVLLGVALGDLPGTWRFDNLEQSTERIDDIPSLLGSNFAYRNDGAAVVQLRGEFPIEQVQVVAGQNRPDTKRAIEVFRGVDGERQFHTMPELFPDEA
;
A
#
# COMPACT_ATOMS: atom_id res chain seq x y z
N MET A 1 11.73 11.18 -5.41
CA MET A 1 11.50 9.73 -5.55
C MET A 1 10.86 9.44 -6.91
N LYS A 2 11.16 8.32 -7.57
CA LYS A 2 10.52 7.93 -8.85
C LYS A 2 9.86 6.58 -8.63
N ILE A 3 8.54 6.50 -8.71
CA ILE A 3 7.83 5.24 -8.50
C ILE A 3 7.91 4.41 -9.78
N HIS A 4 8.33 3.16 -9.64
CA HIS A 4 8.31 2.17 -10.69
C HIS A 4 7.11 1.28 -10.49
N THR A 5 6.13 1.35 -11.39
CA THR A 5 4.95 0.49 -11.36
C THR A 5 4.99 -0.51 -12.49
N TRP A 6 4.69 -1.77 -12.16
CA TRP A 6 4.45 -2.81 -13.13
C TRP A 6 2.94 -2.87 -13.36
N LEU A 7 2.50 -2.16 -14.41
CA LEU A 7 1.09 -1.90 -14.72
C LEU A 7 0.21 -3.16 -14.80
N THR A 8 0.79 -4.31 -15.14
CA THR A 8 0.08 -5.60 -15.20
C THR A 8 -0.17 -6.23 -13.84
N SER A 9 0.75 -6.08 -12.89
CA SER A 9 0.64 -6.66 -11.55
C SER A 9 0.05 -5.72 -10.51
N GLY A 10 0.14 -4.41 -10.75
CA GLY A 10 -0.11 -3.38 -9.73
C GLY A 10 1.05 -3.23 -8.74
N LEU A 11 2.06 -4.13 -8.75
CA LEU A 11 3.22 -4.03 -7.88
C LEU A 11 3.97 -2.73 -8.18
N ALA A 12 4.36 -2.05 -7.12
CA ALA A 12 5.08 -0.80 -7.19
C ALA A 12 6.34 -0.87 -6.34
N ALA A 13 7.39 -0.18 -6.77
CA ALA A 13 8.62 -0.04 -6.00
C ALA A 13 9.13 1.40 -6.05
N ARG A 14 9.86 1.80 -5.01
CA ARG A 14 10.45 3.13 -4.85
C ARG A 14 11.64 3.38 -5.78
N ASP A 15 12.41 2.35 -6.11
CA ASP A 15 13.63 2.45 -6.92
C ASP A 15 13.68 1.34 -7.97
N ASN A 16 13.83 0.08 -7.54
CA ASN A 16 13.86 -1.08 -8.43
C ASN A 16 13.11 -2.28 -7.84
N SER A 17 12.79 -3.27 -8.68
CA SER A 17 12.09 -4.50 -8.28
C SER A 17 13.00 -5.58 -7.72
N ASP A 18 14.32 -5.39 -7.80
CA ASP A 18 15.29 -6.43 -7.46
C ASP A 18 15.53 -6.48 -5.95
N ASN A 19 15.14 -5.43 -5.23
CA ASN A 19 15.20 -5.33 -3.78
C ASN A 19 13.80 -5.26 -3.16
N ALA A 20 13.42 -6.25 -2.36
CA ALA A 20 12.14 -6.28 -1.68
C ALA A 20 11.96 -5.16 -0.66
N SER A 21 13.05 -4.59 -0.12
CA SER A 21 12.96 -3.40 0.74
C SER A 21 12.38 -2.18 0.02
N ASP A 22 12.49 -2.12 -1.30
CA ASP A 22 11.96 -1.01 -2.10
C ASP A 22 10.52 -1.25 -2.55
N TYR A 23 9.92 -2.42 -2.29
CA TYR A 23 8.52 -2.68 -2.62
C TYR A 23 7.61 -1.75 -1.84
N LEU A 24 6.66 -1.13 -2.53
CA LEU A 24 5.62 -0.33 -1.90
C LEU A 24 4.49 -1.25 -1.43
N VAL A 25 4.12 -1.10 -0.17
CA VAL A 25 2.91 -1.69 0.41
C VAL A 25 1.90 -0.61 0.70
N TRP A 26 0.62 -0.94 0.55
CA TRP A 26 -0.47 0.03 0.47
C TRP A 26 -1.50 -0.20 1.57
N PHE A 27 -1.80 0.85 2.33
CA PHE A 27 -2.96 0.88 3.21
C PHE A 27 -4.13 1.58 2.49
N PRO A 28 -5.29 0.92 2.33
CA PRO A 28 -6.48 1.54 1.76
C PRO A 28 -7.16 2.45 2.81
N ALA A 29 -7.33 3.72 2.49
CA ALA A 29 -7.96 4.70 3.38
C ALA A 29 -9.16 5.40 2.73
N SER A 30 -10.27 5.46 3.46
CA SER A 30 -11.44 6.24 3.05
C SER A 30 -11.20 7.74 3.24
N LEU A 31 -11.41 8.54 2.19
CA LEU A 31 -11.28 9.99 2.24
C LEU A 31 -12.29 10.68 3.15
N ASP A 32 -13.35 9.99 3.56
CA ASP A 32 -14.38 10.55 4.45
C ASP A 32 -13.97 10.45 5.92
N THR A 33 -13.09 9.50 6.27
CA THR A 33 -12.61 9.27 7.63
C THR A 33 -11.11 9.52 7.80
N LEU A 34 -10.36 9.62 6.69
CA LEU A 34 -8.93 9.89 6.72
C LEU A 34 -8.64 11.22 7.41
N SER A 35 -7.75 11.16 8.40
CA SER A 35 -7.30 12.30 9.20
C SER A 35 -5.79 12.23 9.41
N VAL A 36 -5.23 13.19 10.14
CA VAL A 36 -3.80 13.24 10.48
C VAL A 36 -3.43 12.35 11.68
N ALA A 37 -4.37 11.56 12.20
CA ALA A 37 -4.08 10.57 13.24
C ALA A 37 -3.30 9.37 12.66
N PRO A 38 -2.57 8.61 13.51
CA PRO A 38 -1.98 7.35 13.10
C PRO A 38 -3.00 6.41 12.47
N LEU A 39 -2.57 5.63 11.48
CA LEU A 39 -3.38 4.60 10.87
C LEU A 39 -3.52 3.43 11.86
N VAL A 40 -4.74 2.94 11.98
CA VAL A 40 -5.08 1.80 12.82
C VAL A 40 -5.76 0.74 11.95
N GLY A 41 -5.50 -0.53 12.24
CA GLY A 41 -6.25 -1.62 11.64
C GLY A 41 -7.54 -1.89 12.40
N GLU A 42 -8.39 -2.75 11.84
CA GLU A 42 -9.57 -3.27 12.54
C GLU A 42 -9.21 -4.25 13.68
N SER A 43 -7.93 -4.60 13.80
CA SER A 43 -7.36 -5.51 14.81
C SER A 43 -6.14 -4.88 15.48
N GLU A 44 -5.39 -5.66 16.28
CA GLU A 44 -4.12 -5.23 16.87
C GLU A 44 -3.01 -4.93 15.83
N SER A 45 -3.27 -5.16 14.54
CA SER A 45 -2.33 -4.90 13.45
C SER A 45 -2.94 -4.08 12.32
N VAL A 46 -2.12 -3.20 11.74
CA VAL A 46 -2.41 -2.41 10.53
C VAL A 46 -2.05 -3.23 9.29
N PRO A 47 -3.01 -3.51 8.38
CA PRO A 47 -2.74 -4.28 7.17
C PRO A 47 -2.25 -3.39 6.02
N PHE A 48 -1.09 -3.72 5.45
CA PHE A 48 -0.60 -3.14 4.21
C PHE A 48 -0.51 -4.18 3.11
N TYR A 49 -0.99 -3.88 1.91
CA TYR A 49 -1.05 -4.83 0.79
C TYR A 49 0.06 -4.55 -0.22
N LEU A 50 0.77 -5.58 -0.70
CA LEU A 50 1.78 -5.43 -1.77
C LEU A 50 1.14 -5.18 -3.17
N THR A 51 -0.18 -5.33 -3.22
CA THR A 51 -1.17 -5.15 -4.30
C THR A 51 -1.10 -6.10 -5.50
N PRO A 52 -2.16 -6.89 -5.71
CA PRO A 52 -2.67 -7.17 -7.06
C PRO A 52 -4.00 -6.43 -7.24
N LYS A 53 -3.86 -5.14 -7.51
CA LYS A 53 -4.89 -4.09 -7.60
C LYS A 53 -5.86 -4.02 -6.42
N THR A 54 -5.29 -4.18 -5.23
CA THR A 54 -5.86 -4.02 -3.89
C THR A 54 -7.25 -4.63 -3.71
N SER A 55 -7.25 -5.95 -3.53
CA SER A 55 -8.37 -6.82 -3.12
C SER A 55 -9.28 -6.24 -2.04
N ALA A 56 -8.73 -5.51 -1.06
CA ALA A 56 -9.49 -4.84 -0.02
C ALA A 56 -10.52 -3.85 -0.60
N LEU A 57 -10.28 -3.36 -1.82
CA LEU A 57 -11.11 -2.41 -2.55
C LEU A 57 -12.25 -3.04 -3.35
N ARG A 58 -12.27 -4.37 -3.52
CA ARG A 58 -13.24 -5.04 -4.41
C ARG A 58 -14.69 -4.87 -3.98
N GLU A 59 -14.92 -4.65 -2.69
CA GLU A 59 -16.25 -4.46 -2.11
C GLU A 59 -16.45 -3.05 -1.54
N THR A 60 -15.48 -2.15 -1.71
CA THR A 60 -15.50 -0.83 -1.07
C THR A 60 -16.09 0.24 -1.99
N SER A 61 -16.69 1.25 -1.39
CA SER A 61 -17.28 2.40 -2.06
C SER A 61 -16.24 3.32 -2.72
N GLU A 62 -16.70 4.23 -3.57
CA GLU A 62 -15.90 5.35 -4.09
C GLU A 62 -15.22 6.17 -2.98
N GLY A 63 -14.17 6.91 -3.33
CA GLY A 63 -13.48 7.82 -2.41
C GLY A 63 -12.40 7.17 -1.54
N ILE A 64 -11.79 6.08 -2.01
CA ILE A 64 -10.62 5.47 -1.38
C ILE A 64 -9.32 6.00 -2.01
N VAL A 65 -8.30 6.19 -1.17
CA VAL A 65 -6.92 6.41 -1.59
C VAL A 65 -6.00 5.35 -1.00
N LEU A 66 -4.92 5.03 -1.72
CA LEU A 66 -3.89 4.11 -1.26
C LEU A 66 -2.72 4.89 -0.65
N LEU A 67 -2.37 4.57 0.59
CA LEU A 67 -1.25 5.15 1.32
C LEU A 67 -0.06 4.19 1.25
N GLY A 68 0.97 4.59 0.52
CA GLY A 68 2.12 3.78 0.19
C GLY A 68 3.35 4.08 1.04
N VAL A 69 4.03 3.02 1.47
CA VAL A 69 5.30 3.05 2.18
C VAL A 69 6.21 1.95 1.66
N ALA A 70 7.52 2.23 1.55
CA ALA A 70 8.49 1.21 1.21
C ALA A 70 8.61 0.18 2.34
N LEU A 71 8.63 -1.10 1.99
CA LEU A 71 8.64 -2.20 2.95
C LEU A 71 9.83 -2.15 3.91
N GLY A 72 11.00 -1.76 3.41
CA GLY A 72 12.21 -1.59 4.23
C GLY A 72 12.15 -0.44 5.23
N ASP A 73 11.20 0.47 5.06
CA ASP A 73 11.00 1.62 5.93
C ASP A 73 9.83 1.41 6.91
N LEU A 74 9.16 0.25 6.88
CA LEU A 74 8.13 -0.06 7.87
C LEU A 74 8.75 -0.13 9.27
N PRO A 75 8.23 0.66 10.23
CA PRO A 75 8.74 0.64 11.59
C PRO A 75 8.25 -0.59 12.35
N GLY A 76 8.85 -0.84 13.52
CA GLY A 76 8.29 -1.78 14.50
C GLY A 76 8.35 -3.26 14.09
N THR A 77 7.43 -4.04 14.63
CA THR A 77 7.33 -5.49 14.38
C THR A 77 6.21 -5.77 13.41
N TRP A 78 6.54 -6.41 12.31
CA TRP A 78 5.59 -6.79 11.28
C TRP A 78 5.84 -8.23 10.81
N ARG A 79 4.81 -8.81 10.19
CA ARG A 79 4.86 -10.11 9.52
C ARG A 79 4.30 -9.97 8.11
N PHE A 80 5.00 -10.50 7.12
CA PHE A 80 4.48 -10.64 5.77
C PHE A 80 3.81 -12.00 5.63
N ASP A 81 2.55 -11.98 5.24
CA ASP A 81 1.73 -13.15 4.96
C ASP A 81 1.46 -13.24 3.45
N ASN A 82 1.55 -14.45 2.91
CA ASN A 82 1.10 -14.74 1.56
C ASN A 82 0.60 -16.19 1.47
N LEU A 83 -0.70 -16.34 1.21
CA LEU A 83 -1.38 -17.64 1.21
C LEU A 83 -1.18 -18.36 2.56
N GLU A 84 -0.57 -19.54 2.56
CA GLU A 84 -0.34 -20.35 3.76
C GLU A 84 1.07 -20.15 4.35
N GLN A 85 1.81 -19.14 3.87
CA GLN A 85 3.18 -18.89 4.27
C GLN A 85 3.33 -17.50 4.88
N SER A 86 4.24 -17.40 5.84
CA SER A 86 4.56 -16.15 6.52
C SER A 86 6.07 -16.01 6.68
N THR A 87 6.56 -14.77 6.70
CA THR A 87 7.93 -14.44 7.06
C THR A 87 8.00 -13.10 7.79
N GLU A 88 9.05 -12.93 8.60
CA GLU A 88 9.43 -11.67 9.24
C GLU A 88 10.75 -11.13 8.64
N ARG A 89 11.21 -11.72 7.53
CA ARG A 89 12.46 -11.37 6.84
C ARG A 89 12.16 -10.89 5.42
N ILE A 90 12.59 -9.66 5.10
CA ILE A 90 12.37 -9.04 3.79
C ILE A 90 12.96 -9.88 2.66
N ASP A 91 14.14 -10.47 2.86
CA ASP A 91 14.86 -11.24 1.83
C ASP A 91 14.10 -12.48 1.34
N ASP A 92 13.18 -13.02 2.16
CA ASP A 92 12.41 -14.21 1.80
C ASP A 92 11.19 -13.86 0.93
N ILE A 93 10.74 -12.61 0.94
CA ILE A 93 9.48 -12.17 0.33
C ILE A 93 9.41 -12.42 -1.17
N PRO A 94 10.46 -12.13 -1.99
CA PRO A 94 10.42 -12.46 -3.42
C PRO A 94 10.15 -13.93 -3.70
N SER A 95 10.70 -14.82 -2.85
CA SER A 95 10.50 -16.27 -2.98
C SER A 95 9.08 -16.68 -2.58
N LEU A 96 8.52 -16.06 -1.53
CA LEU A 96 7.13 -16.30 -1.10
C LEU A 96 6.11 -15.80 -2.13
N LEU A 97 6.36 -14.67 -2.79
CA LEU A 97 5.45 -14.12 -3.81
C LEU A 97 5.32 -15.05 -5.02
N GLY A 98 6.45 -15.63 -5.44
CA GLY A 98 6.54 -16.46 -6.63
C GLY A 98 6.43 -15.67 -7.93
N SER A 99 6.80 -16.32 -9.04
CA SER A 99 6.81 -15.68 -10.37
C SER A 99 5.42 -15.36 -10.93
N ASN A 100 4.37 -15.95 -10.38
CA ASN A 100 2.99 -15.74 -10.82
C ASN A 100 2.27 -14.59 -10.09
N PHE A 101 2.91 -13.91 -9.13
CA PHE A 101 2.28 -12.86 -8.33
C PHE A 101 1.57 -11.81 -9.18
N ALA A 102 2.18 -11.44 -10.31
CA ALA A 102 1.65 -10.45 -11.25
C ALA A 102 0.30 -10.78 -11.87
N TYR A 103 -0.13 -12.05 -11.82
CA TYR A 103 -1.38 -12.51 -12.41
C TYR A 103 -2.44 -12.85 -11.34
N ARG A 104 -2.10 -12.67 -10.07
CA ARG A 104 -3.01 -12.93 -8.95
C ARG A 104 -3.97 -11.76 -8.76
N ASN A 105 -5.08 -12.03 -8.09
CA ASN A 105 -6.11 -11.03 -7.81
C ASN A 105 -6.81 -11.28 -6.45
N ASP A 106 -6.23 -12.18 -5.64
CA ASP A 106 -6.73 -12.63 -4.34
C ASP A 106 -6.33 -11.70 -3.19
N GLY A 107 -5.30 -10.89 -3.38
CA GLY A 107 -4.80 -9.98 -2.36
C GLY A 107 -4.17 -10.63 -1.13
N ALA A 108 -3.75 -11.89 -1.23
CA ALA A 108 -3.25 -12.61 -0.06
C ALA A 108 -1.89 -12.13 0.43
N ALA A 109 -1.16 -11.32 -0.37
CA ALA A 109 0.12 -10.72 0.02
C ALA A 109 -0.09 -9.47 0.88
N VAL A 110 0.01 -9.65 2.19
CA VAL A 110 -0.30 -8.62 3.20
C VAL A 110 0.82 -8.55 4.23
N VAL A 111 1.25 -7.34 4.57
CA VAL A 111 2.05 -7.06 5.75
C VAL A 111 1.12 -6.69 6.91
N GLN A 112 1.24 -7.42 8.01
CA GLN A 112 0.57 -7.13 9.27
C GLN A 112 1.56 -6.43 10.19
N LEU A 113 1.42 -5.10 10.33
CA LEU A 113 2.23 -4.30 11.24
C LEU A 113 1.54 -4.22 12.61
N ARG A 114 2.22 -4.61 13.69
CA ARG A 114 1.64 -4.50 15.04
C ARG A 114 1.53 -3.05 15.51
N GLY A 115 0.40 -2.71 16.14
CA GLY A 115 0.16 -1.39 16.73
C GLY A 115 -0.45 -0.41 15.73
N GLU A 116 0.09 0.81 15.67
CA GLU A 116 -0.38 1.89 14.81
C GLU A 116 0.72 2.33 13.84
N PHE A 117 0.35 2.90 12.70
CA PHE A 117 1.30 3.45 11.74
C PHE A 117 1.26 4.98 11.69
N PRO A 118 2.37 5.67 11.94
CA PRO A 118 2.45 7.13 11.87
C PRO A 118 2.22 7.64 10.44
N ILE A 119 1.24 8.54 10.27
CA ILE A 119 0.82 9.02 8.94
C ILE A 119 1.91 9.86 8.24
N GLU A 120 2.80 10.49 9.01
CA GLU A 120 3.97 11.24 8.51
C GLU A 120 5.00 10.35 7.80
N GLN A 121 4.96 9.03 8.01
CA GLN A 121 5.82 8.08 7.30
C GLN A 121 5.25 7.61 5.97
N VAL A 122 4.05 8.06 5.59
CA VAL A 122 3.49 7.80 4.26
C VAL A 122 4.31 8.52 3.20
N GLN A 123 4.86 7.77 2.25
CA GLN A 123 5.74 8.29 1.19
C GLN A 123 4.98 8.55 -0.11
N VAL A 124 3.90 7.83 -0.35
CA VAL A 124 3.09 7.91 -1.57
C VAL A 124 1.62 7.94 -1.22
N VAL A 125 0.86 8.79 -1.90
CA VAL A 125 -0.59 8.79 -1.88
C VAL A 125 -1.09 8.61 -3.31
N ALA A 126 -1.76 7.50 -3.58
CA ALA A 126 -2.33 7.21 -4.88
C ALA A 126 -3.86 7.29 -4.83
N GLY A 127 -4.44 8.21 -5.59
CA GLY A 127 -5.89 8.29 -5.79
C GLY A 127 -6.32 7.62 -7.09
N GLN A 128 -7.52 7.04 -7.11
CA GLN A 128 -8.09 6.43 -8.32
C GLN A 128 -8.35 7.48 -9.41
N ASN A 129 -8.77 8.66 -9.01
CA ASN A 129 -9.09 9.77 -9.89
C ASN A 129 -8.51 11.10 -9.35
N ARG A 130 -8.59 12.14 -10.20
CA ARG A 130 -8.05 13.47 -9.86
C ARG A 130 -8.78 14.13 -8.68
N PRO A 131 -10.13 14.09 -8.56
CA PRO A 131 -10.83 14.57 -7.36
C PRO A 131 -10.31 13.96 -6.06
N ASP A 132 -10.17 12.63 -5.99
CA ASP A 132 -9.73 11.92 -4.79
C ASP A 132 -8.29 12.27 -4.43
N THR A 133 -7.42 12.35 -5.44
CA THR A 133 -6.03 12.81 -5.26
C THR A 133 -5.99 14.22 -4.67
N LYS A 134 -6.84 15.15 -5.16
CA LYS A 134 -6.93 16.51 -4.61
C LYS A 134 -7.44 16.55 -3.18
N ARG A 135 -8.46 15.76 -2.85
CA ARG A 135 -8.96 15.65 -1.47
C ARG A 135 -7.86 15.17 -0.52
N ALA A 136 -7.11 14.13 -0.92
CA ALA A 136 -5.98 13.65 -0.13
C ALA A 136 -4.88 14.71 0.04
N ILE A 137 -4.64 15.55 -0.97
CA ILE A 137 -3.71 16.68 -0.86
C ILE A 137 -4.11 17.62 0.27
N GLU A 138 -5.41 17.95 0.36
CA GLU A 138 -5.92 18.82 1.41
C GLU A 138 -5.82 18.17 2.80
N VAL A 139 -6.15 16.88 2.94
CA VAL A 139 -6.11 16.19 4.24
C VAL A 139 -4.72 16.21 4.85
N PHE A 140 -3.71 15.93 4.05
CA PHE A 140 -2.34 15.90 4.53
C PHE A 140 -1.63 17.27 4.40
N ARG A 141 -2.36 18.35 4.16
CA ARG A 141 -1.76 19.69 4.17
C ARG A 141 -1.26 19.99 5.58
N GLY A 142 0.04 20.25 5.73
CA GLY A 142 0.66 20.52 7.03
C GLY A 142 1.01 19.28 7.85
N VAL A 143 0.91 18.08 7.27
CA VAL A 143 1.55 16.87 7.81
C VAL A 143 3.02 16.89 7.40
N ASP A 144 3.91 16.68 8.37
CA ASP A 144 5.35 16.58 8.12
C ASP A 144 5.68 15.35 7.26
N GLY A 145 6.77 15.45 6.49
CA GLY A 145 7.24 14.37 5.62
C GLY A 145 7.19 14.71 4.12
N GLU A 146 8.21 14.25 3.38
CA GLU A 146 8.21 14.34 1.93
C GLU A 146 7.40 13.19 1.33
N ARG A 147 6.33 13.53 0.62
CA ARG A 147 5.45 12.53 0.01
C ARG A 147 4.95 12.95 -1.35
N GLN A 148 4.68 11.96 -2.18
CA GLN A 148 4.23 12.17 -3.55
C GLN A 148 2.77 11.84 -3.71
N PHE A 149 2.11 12.60 -4.57
CA PHE A 149 0.72 12.36 -4.92
C PHE A 149 0.62 11.97 -6.37
N HIS A 150 -0.10 10.89 -6.63
CA HIS A 150 -0.30 10.39 -7.97
C HIS A 150 -1.77 10.03 -8.17
N THR A 151 -2.25 10.27 -9.39
CA THR A 151 -3.52 9.72 -9.86
C THR A 151 -3.18 8.46 -10.63
N MET A 152 -3.45 7.29 -10.03
CA MET A 152 -2.99 5.98 -10.53
C MET A 152 -4.16 5.00 -10.55
N PRO A 153 -5.14 5.16 -11.46
CA PRO A 153 -6.29 4.26 -11.57
C PRO A 153 -5.86 2.79 -11.77
N GLU A 154 -4.69 2.55 -12.36
CA GLU A 154 -4.16 1.20 -12.58
C GLU A 154 -3.87 0.40 -11.31
N LEU A 155 -3.79 1.05 -10.14
CA LEU A 155 -3.60 0.37 -8.84
C LEU A 155 -4.92 -0.11 -8.22
N PHE A 156 -6.06 0.29 -8.77
CA PHE A 156 -7.40 -0.02 -8.28
C PHE A 156 -8.01 -1.15 -9.13
N PRO A 157 -8.96 -1.92 -8.58
CA PRO A 157 -9.72 -2.88 -9.37
C PRO A 157 -10.41 -2.20 -10.56
N ASP A 158 -10.49 -2.89 -11.70
CA ASP A 158 -11.29 -2.40 -12.83
C ASP A 158 -12.78 -2.38 -12.43
N GLU A 159 -13.54 -1.36 -12.84
CA GLU A 159 -14.99 -1.33 -12.66
C GLU A 159 -15.62 -2.51 -13.42
N ALA A 160 -16.51 -3.25 -12.75
CA ALA A 160 -17.19 -4.42 -13.29
C ALA A 160 -18.29 -4.07 -14.31
#